data_AF-A0A931ZNM6-F1
#
_entry.id   AF-A0A931ZNM6-F1
#
_cell.length_a   1.000
_cell.length_b   1.000
_cell.length_c   1.000
_cell.angle_alpha   90.00
_cell.angle_beta   90.00
_cell.angle_gamma   90.00
#
_symmetry.space_group_name_H-M   'P 1'
#
loop_
_entity.id
_entity.type
_entity.pdbx_description
1 polymer ?
#
loop_
_entity_poly.entity_id
_entity_poly.type
_entity_poly.pdbx_seq_one_letter_code
_entity_poly.pdbx_strand_id
1 'polypeptide(L)'
;MSKEYRPTDIDRVAAEMEKLLAIEDASEQLAQTGFFIDQRTRQLSEQAVAVDIQVITGAERGFIHPASWIYTSPLYPAFTVDDPEVYRTLFREFAEFSAVPELRWHTIDELAKFAILRTLQSYFGNGCTTQETENKRDFYYMLHTRTAGNQFSIRNFKGAGIAACSEKAAVSQNLLAFLGYDTYLIPSTHCVFGVGSDPVSHLYNVFGDGFANFIFDPSNPGLVYNEQGKIIDFFPAIYPISDRQFYRLMIGAGVVVEHQDKVLRDDDRMEIKGTQKRGYAGPTVPMFMPDDPLRLHL
;
A
#
# COMPACT_ATOMS: atom_id res chain seq x y z
N MET A 1 -10.37 -23.95 -25.63
CA MET A 1 -10.56 -22.61 -26.24
C MET A 1 -9.66 -21.65 -25.47
N SER A 2 -8.59 -21.15 -26.09
CA SER A 2 -7.74 -20.12 -25.47
C SER A 2 -8.54 -18.83 -25.37
N LYS A 3 -8.74 -18.31 -24.15
CA LYS A 3 -9.29 -16.96 -23.97
C LYS A 3 -8.31 -15.98 -24.61
N GLU A 4 -8.81 -15.16 -25.52
CA GLU A 4 -8.06 -14.06 -26.13
C GLU A 4 -7.62 -13.10 -25.01
N TYR A 5 -6.31 -12.86 -24.89
CA TYR A 5 -5.77 -11.94 -23.89
C TYR A 5 -6.22 -10.52 -24.23
N ARG A 6 -6.92 -9.88 -23.29
CA ARG A 6 -7.24 -8.45 -23.37
C ARG A 6 -6.35 -7.73 -22.38
N PRO A 7 -5.56 -6.73 -22.81
CA PRO A 7 -4.74 -5.94 -21.90
C PRO A 7 -5.60 -5.38 -20.76
N THR A 8 -5.14 -5.61 -19.54
CA THR A 8 -5.70 -5.04 -18.32
C THR A 8 -5.31 -3.56 -18.21
N ASP A 9 -5.93 -2.82 -17.28
CA ASP A 9 -5.51 -1.43 -17.04
C ASP A 9 -4.07 -1.36 -16.51
N ILE A 10 -3.63 -2.38 -15.75
CA ILE A 10 -2.25 -2.54 -15.29
C ILE A 10 -1.29 -2.58 -16.48
N ASP A 11 -1.56 -3.46 -17.47
CA ASP A 11 -0.71 -3.59 -18.66
C ASP A 11 -0.58 -2.27 -19.42
N ARG A 12 -1.70 -1.55 -19.54
CA ARG A 12 -1.74 -0.27 -20.24
C ARG A 12 -0.91 0.78 -19.51
N VAL A 13 -1.08 0.90 -18.20
CA VAL A 13 -0.36 1.88 -17.37
C VAL A 13 1.13 1.56 -17.34
N ALA A 14 1.50 0.29 -17.15
CA ALA A 14 2.90 -0.15 -17.16
C ALA A 14 3.59 0.22 -18.48
N ALA A 15 2.99 -0.12 -19.64
CA ALA A 15 3.56 0.20 -20.95
C ALA A 15 3.68 1.71 -21.21
N GLU A 16 2.79 2.53 -20.65
CA GLU A 16 2.86 3.98 -20.77
C GLU A 16 3.99 4.55 -19.89
N MET A 17 4.12 4.07 -18.66
CA MET A 17 5.20 4.45 -17.75
C MET A 17 6.58 4.03 -18.29
N GLU A 18 6.72 2.85 -18.89
CA GLU A 18 7.97 2.41 -19.53
C GLU A 18 8.41 3.36 -20.64
N LYS A 19 7.48 3.85 -21.46
CA LYS A 19 7.78 4.84 -22.51
C LYS A 19 8.26 6.16 -21.92
N LEU A 20 7.64 6.63 -20.84
CA LEU A 20 8.02 7.86 -20.16
C LEU A 20 9.42 7.74 -19.53
N LEU A 21 9.72 6.61 -18.90
CA LEU A 21 11.03 6.34 -18.30
C LEU A 21 12.16 6.19 -19.33
N ALA A 22 11.83 5.82 -20.57
CA ALA A 22 12.79 5.70 -21.66
C ALA A 22 13.16 7.04 -22.33
N ILE A 23 12.51 8.16 -21.97
CA ILE A 23 12.85 9.48 -22.51
C ILE A 23 14.23 9.92 -22.00
N GLU A 24 15.18 10.15 -22.91
CA GLU A 24 16.57 10.51 -22.55
C GLU A 24 16.72 11.97 -22.09
N ASP A 25 15.94 12.90 -22.65
CA ASP A 25 15.97 14.30 -22.23
C ASP A 25 15.25 14.47 -20.90
N ALA A 26 16.00 14.84 -19.85
CA ALA A 26 15.46 14.94 -18.50
C ALA A 26 14.35 15.99 -18.35
N SER A 27 14.38 17.09 -19.13
CA SER A 27 13.36 18.14 -19.04
C SER A 27 12.06 17.69 -19.71
N GLU A 28 12.17 17.03 -20.87
CA GLU A 28 11.05 16.42 -21.57
C GLU A 28 10.43 15.29 -20.75
N GLN A 29 11.25 14.40 -20.20
CA GLN A 29 10.80 13.32 -19.34
C GLN A 29 10.00 13.85 -18.15
N LEU A 30 10.53 14.87 -17.46
CA LEU A 30 9.87 15.48 -16.31
C LEU A 30 8.52 16.10 -16.71
N ALA A 31 8.47 16.81 -17.84
CA ALA A 31 7.25 17.45 -18.33
C ALA A 31 6.17 16.42 -18.73
N GLN A 32 6.55 15.38 -19.50
CA GLN A 32 5.61 14.35 -19.93
C GLN A 32 5.13 13.48 -18.77
N THR A 33 6.03 13.14 -17.83
CA THR A 33 5.66 12.41 -16.61
C THR A 33 4.70 13.22 -15.74
N GLY A 34 4.96 14.52 -15.58
CA GLY A 34 4.05 15.43 -14.86
C GLY A 34 2.67 15.48 -15.49
N PHE A 35 2.60 15.62 -16.81
CA PHE A 35 1.35 15.61 -17.56
C PHE A 35 0.58 14.30 -17.40
N PHE A 36 1.27 13.16 -17.50
CA PHE A 36 0.67 11.84 -17.30
C PHE A 36 0.08 11.68 -15.89
N ILE A 37 0.83 12.06 -14.85
CA ILE A 37 0.37 12.02 -13.46
C ILE A 37 -0.90 12.87 -13.29
N ASP A 38 -0.90 14.09 -13.80
CA ASP A 38 -2.04 15.01 -13.67
C ASP A 38 -3.29 14.46 -14.38
N GLN A 39 -3.13 13.91 -15.60
CA GLN A 39 -4.24 13.31 -16.32
C GLN A 39 -4.81 12.07 -15.61
N ARG A 40 -3.92 11.17 -15.18
CA ARG A 40 -4.32 9.90 -14.57
C ARG A 40 -4.97 10.11 -13.21
N THR A 41 -4.40 10.95 -12.35
CA THR A 41 -4.98 11.27 -11.03
C THR A 41 -6.33 11.98 -11.17
N ARG A 42 -6.49 12.87 -12.16
CA ARG A 42 -7.78 13.48 -12.48
C ARG A 42 -8.81 12.45 -12.92
N GLN A 43 -8.45 11.57 -13.87
CA GLN A 43 -9.34 10.50 -14.35
C GLN A 43 -9.84 9.62 -13.20
N LEU A 44 -8.92 9.21 -12.31
CA LEU A 44 -9.26 8.36 -11.15
C LEU A 44 -10.12 9.12 -10.14
N SER A 45 -9.84 10.41 -9.92
CA SER A 45 -10.66 11.24 -9.02
C SER A 45 -12.08 11.44 -9.56
N GLU A 46 -12.27 11.61 -10.87
CA GLU A 46 -13.60 11.72 -11.50
C GLU A 46 -14.43 10.43 -11.38
N GLN A 47 -13.78 9.28 -11.17
CA GLN A 47 -14.43 7.98 -10.96
C GLN A 47 -14.62 7.63 -9.47
N ALA A 48 -13.88 8.28 -8.58
CA ALA A 48 -13.92 8.05 -7.15
C ALA A 48 -14.99 8.93 -6.48
N VAL A 49 -15.59 8.40 -5.41
CA VAL A 49 -16.51 9.16 -4.56
C VAL A 49 -15.78 9.58 -3.29
N ALA A 50 -15.93 10.85 -2.90
CA ALA A 50 -15.41 11.32 -1.62
C ALA A 50 -16.19 10.67 -0.47
N VAL A 51 -15.47 10.02 0.44
CA VAL A 51 -16.05 9.26 1.56
C VAL A 51 -15.30 9.52 2.86
N ASP A 52 -15.96 9.25 3.99
CA ASP A 52 -15.32 9.25 5.30
C ASP A 52 -14.93 7.82 5.68
N ILE A 53 -13.63 7.54 5.70
CA ILE A 53 -13.06 6.22 5.99
C ILE A 53 -12.67 6.16 7.46
N GLN A 54 -13.20 5.19 8.20
CA GLN A 54 -12.88 4.99 9.61
C GLN A 54 -12.53 3.52 9.87
N VAL A 55 -11.92 3.23 11.02
CA VAL A 55 -11.56 1.84 11.38
C VAL A 55 -12.80 0.91 11.44
N ILE A 56 -13.99 1.48 11.61
CA ILE A 56 -15.27 0.77 11.69
C ILE A 56 -16.07 0.75 10.38
N THR A 57 -15.58 1.37 9.30
CA THR A 57 -16.29 1.37 8.00
C THR A 57 -16.07 0.07 7.24
N GLY A 58 -16.70 -0.03 6.06
CA GLY A 58 -16.44 -1.11 5.12
C GLY A 58 -15.07 -0.97 4.45
N ALA A 59 -14.73 -1.98 3.65
CA ALA A 59 -13.58 -1.87 2.76
C ALA A 59 -13.85 -0.83 1.66
N GLU A 60 -12.84 -0.06 1.29
CA GLU A 60 -12.93 0.99 0.27
C GLU A 60 -12.22 0.55 -1.01
N ARG A 61 -12.95 0.47 -2.12
CA ARG A 61 -12.43 -0.03 -3.40
C ARG A 61 -11.87 1.11 -4.25
N GLY A 62 -10.72 0.85 -4.86
CA GLY A 62 -10.12 1.72 -5.87
C GLY A 62 -9.46 2.96 -5.28
N PHE A 63 -9.40 4.01 -6.10
CA PHE A 63 -8.71 5.26 -5.74
C PHE A 63 -9.47 6.02 -4.65
N ILE A 64 -8.76 6.44 -3.60
CA ILE A 64 -9.30 7.31 -2.56
C ILE A 64 -9.32 8.74 -3.09
N HIS A 65 -10.51 9.30 -3.23
CA HIS A 65 -10.69 10.66 -3.72
C HIS A 65 -9.94 11.66 -2.81
N PRO A 66 -9.27 12.71 -3.34
CA PRO A 66 -8.47 13.66 -2.54
C PRO A 66 -9.25 14.44 -1.48
N ALA A 67 -10.58 14.48 -1.60
CA ALA A 67 -11.49 15.08 -0.61
C ALA A 67 -12.02 14.08 0.44
N SER A 68 -11.60 12.81 0.42
CA SER A 68 -12.02 11.78 1.38
C SER A 68 -11.31 11.94 2.71
N TRP A 69 -12.05 11.84 3.81
CA TRP A 69 -11.48 11.99 5.15
C TRP A 69 -11.15 10.64 5.75
N ILE A 70 -9.89 10.45 6.15
CA ILE A 70 -9.41 9.20 6.74
C ILE A 70 -9.15 9.40 8.23
N TYR A 71 -9.89 8.65 9.05
CA TYR A 71 -9.81 8.69 10.50
C TYR A 71 -9.01 7.49 11.02
N THR A 72 -7.88 7.76 11.66
CA THR A 72 -7.08 6.70 12.31
C THR A 72 -7.63 6.32 13.68
N SER A 73 -8.37 7.24 14.32
CA SER A 73 -8.97 7.08 15.63
C SER A 73 -10.07 8.14 15.82
N PRO A 74 -11.14 7.88 16.60
CA PRO A 74 -12.12 8.89 16.98
C PRO A 74 -11.54 10.11 17.71
N LEU A 75 -10.32 9.97 18.27
CA LEU A 75 -9.66 11.03 19.04
C LEU A 75 -8.76 11.93 18.19
N TYR A 76 -8.45 11.52 16.95
CA TYR A 76 -7.53 12.24 16.08
C TYR A 76 -8.27 12.89 14.93
N PRO A 77 -7.84 14.09 14.47
CA PRO A 77 -8.38 14.67 13.26
C PRO A 77 -8.11 13.78 12.04
N ALA A 78 -9.01 13.83 11.07
CA ALA A 78 -8.85 13.11 9.82
C ALA A 78 -7.71 13.68 8.97
N PHE A 79 -7.22 12.86 8.02
CA PHE A 79 -6.31 13.31 6.97
C PHE A 79 -6.84 12.99 5.57
N THR A 80 -6.36 13.71 4.55
CA THR A 80 -6.62 13.45 3.12
C THR A 80 -5.35 12.99 2.42
N VAL A 81 -5.52 12.16 1.38
CA VAL A 81 -4.45 11.79 0.44
C VAL A 81 -4.49 12.71 -0.78
N ASP A 82 -3.90 13.90 -0.64
CA ASP A 82 -4.04 15.02 -1.59
C ASP A 82 -2.70 15.53 -2.18
N ASP A 83 -1.58 14.84 -1.94
CA ASP A 83 -0.27 15.24 -2.47
C ASP A 83 0.09 14.51 -3.77
N PRO A 84 0.14 15.19 -4.94
CA PRO A 84 0.56 14.55 -6.19
C PRO A 84 2.04 14.14 -6.19
N GLU A 85 2.84 14.66 -5.25
CA GLU A 85 4.26 14.30 -5.14
C GLU A 85 4.49 12.81 -4.86
N VAL A 86 3.52 12.10 -4.26
CA VAL A 86 3.64 10.65 -4.04
C VAL A 86 3.83 9.90 -5.36
N TYR A 87 3.16 10.33 -6.43
CA TYR A 87 3.28 9.71 -7.76
C TYR A 87 4.59 10.11 -8.44
N ARG A 88 5.08 11.34 -8.24
CA ARG A 88 6.40 11.74 -8.74
C ARG A 88 7.51 10.95 -8.07
N THR A 89 7.36 10.70 -6.77
CA THR A 89 8.26 9.83 -6.01
C THR A 89 8.24 8.42 -6.59
N LEU A 90 7.05 7.87 -6.90
CA LEU A 90 6.93 6.57 -7.57
C LEU A 90 7.72 6.47 -8.88
N PHE A 91 7.58 7.46 -9.77
CA PHE A 91 8.35 7.50 -11.02
C PHE A 91 9.86 7.54 -10.78
N ARG A 92 10.31 8.32 -9.77
CA ARG A 92 11.73 8.35 -9.39
C ARG A 92 12.22 6.98 -8.94
N GLU A 93 11.46 6.27 -8.08
CA GLU A 93 11.88 4.93 -7.63
C GLU A 93 11.94 3.92 -8.80
N PHE A 94 11.02 4.00 -9.77
CA PHE A 94 11.12 3.16 -10.98
C PHE A 94 12.32 3.52 -11.85
N ALA A 95 12.65 4.80 -12.00
CA ALA A 95 13.85 5.23 -12.71
C ALA A 95 15.13 4.72 -12.02
N GLU A 96 15.17 4.78 -10.68
CA GLU A 96 16.27 4.22 -9.88
C GLU A 96 16.43 2.71 -10.09
N PHE A 97 15.34 1.95 -10.06
CA PHE A 97 15.40 0.51 -10.35
C PHE A 97 15.83 0.20 -11.79
N SER A 98 15.34 0.97 -12.76
CA SER A 98 15.72 0.80 -14.17
C SER A 98 17.21 1.07 -14.42
N ALA A 99 17.84 1.89 -13.58
CA ALA A 99 19.27 2.16 -13.62
C ALA A 99 20.14 1.04 -13.00
N VAL A 100 19.54 0.12 -12.22
CA VAL A 100 20.25 -1.04 -11.64
C VAL A 100 20.40 -2.13 -12.70
N PRO A 101 21.63 -2.52 -13.11
CA PRO A 101 21.85 -3.45 -14.23
C PRO A 101 21.16 -4.81 -14.10
N GLU A 102 21.00 -5.30 -12.88
CA GLU A 102 20.33 -6.56 -12.55
C GLU A 102 18.81 -6.45 -12.66
N LEU A 103 18.26 -5.25 -12.43
CA LEU A 103 16.81 -5.01 -12.40
C LEU A 103 16.24 -4.43 -13.69
N ARG A 104 17.09 -3.90 -14.58
CA ARG A 104 16.67 -3.25 -15.85
C ARG A 104 15.84 -4.10 -16.80
N TRP A 105 15.84 -5.42 -16.60
CA TRP A 105 15.10 -6.38 -17.43
C TRP A 105 13.71 -6.69 -16.88
N HIS A 106 13.42 -6.24 -15.66
CA HIS A 106 12.12 -6.42 -15.06
C HIS A 106 11.14 -5.38 -15.56
N THR A 107 9.90 -5.82 -15.77
CA THR A 107 8.81 -4.92 -16.16
C THR A 107 8.35 -4.06 -14.98
N ILE A 108 7.62 -2.98 -15.27
CA ILE A 108 7.03 -2.15 -14.20
C ILE A 108 6.11 -2.97 -13.29
N ASP A 109 5.32 -3.90 -13.84
CA ASP A 109 4.43 -4.74 -13.03
C ASP A 109 5.22 -5.64 -12.06
N GLU A 110 6.33 -6.23 -12.51
CA GLU A 110 7.20 -7.05 -11.66
C GLU A 110 7.84 -6.23 -10.51
N LEU A 111 8.16 -4.96 -10.77
CA LEU A 111 8.81 -4.07 -9.80
C LEU A 111 7.82 -3.27 -8.94
N ALA A 112 6.54 -3.19 -9.32
CA ALA A 112 5.56 -2.27 -8.74
C ALA A 112 5.48 -2.37 -7.22
N LYS A 113 5.47 -3.60 -6.70
CA LYS A 113 5.38 -3.91 -5.27
C LYS A 113 6.56 -3.34 -4.47
N PHE A 114 7.77 -3.46 -5.02
CA PHE A 114 8.98 -2.88 -4.44
C PHE A 114 9.00 -1.37 -4.59
N ALA A 115 8.58 -0.85 -5.75
CA ALA A 115 8.56 0.58 -6.04
C ALA A 115 7.60 1.31 -5.11
N ILE A 116 6.43 0.74 -4.82
CA ILE A 116 5.47 1.29 -3.86
C ILE A 116 6.08 1.33 -2.46
N LEU A 117 6.68 0.24 -1.97
CA LEU A 117 7.29 0.24 -0.63
C LEU A 117 8.39 1.30 -0.52
N ARG A 118 9.27 1.38 -1.52
CA ARG A 118 10.33 2.39 -1.60
C ARG A 118 9.78 3.81 -1.69
N THR A 119 8.71 4.01 -2.45
CA THR A 119 8.00 5.29 -2.55
C THR A 119 7.52 5.75 -1.18
N LEU A 120 6.88 4.86 -0.41
CA LEU A 120 6.41 5.18 0.94
C LEU A 120 7.57 5.49 1.88
N GLN A 121 8.67 4.74 1.81
CA GLN A 121 9.87 4.99 2.59
C GLN A 121 10.48 6.36 2.27
N SER A 122 10.71 6.66 0.99
CA SER A 122 11.28 7.92 0.52
C SER A 122 10.37 9.11 0.82
N TYR A 123 9.06 8.94 0.64
CA TYR A 123 8.08 10.00 0.85
C TYR A 123 7.91 10.34 2.34
N PHE A 124 7.69 9.36 3.21
CA PHE A 124 7.45 9.59 4.63
C PHE A 124 8.72 9.73 5.45
N GLY A 125 9.85 9.17 4.99
CA GLY A 125 11.11 9.16 5.74
C GLY A 125 11.23 8.00 6.75
N ASN A 126 10.32 7.02 6.73
CA ASN A 126 10.41 5.79 7.53
C ASN A 126 10.01 4.54 6.73
N GLY A 127 10.83 3.49 6.79
CA GLY A 127 10.60 2.23 6.05
C GLY A 127 9.53 1.34 6.65
N CYS A 128 9.46 1.26 7.98
CA CYS A 128 8.48 0.47 8.73
C CYS A 128 7.80 1.30 9.81
N THR A 129 6.74 0.75 10.39
CA THR A 129 6.05 1.29 11.55
C THR A 129 6.54 0.57 12.81
N THR A 130 7.06 1.36 13.75
CA THR A 130 7.56 0.89 15.05
C THR A 130 6.77 1.57 16.17
N GLN A 131 6.89 1.07 17.41
CA GLN A 131 6.31 1.75 18.57
C GLN A 131 6.80 3.19 18.71
N GLU A 132 8.06 3.48 18.37
CA GLU A 132 8.60 4.84 18.39
C GLU A 132 7.92 5.73 17.34
N THR A 133 7.72 5.20 16.12
CA THR A 133 6.99 5.87 15.04
C THR A 133 5.55 6.18 15.46
N GLU A 134 4.84 5.20 16.01
CA GLU A 134 3.48 5.34 16.55
C GLU A 134 3.42 6.44 17.63
N ASN A 135 4.30 6.39 18.63
CA ASN A 135 4.33 7.38 19.72
C ASN A 135 4.56 8.81 19.19
N LYS A 136 5.46 8.98 18.22
CA LYS A 136 5.72 10.29 17.59
C LYS A 136 4.52 10.75 16.76
N ARG A 137 3.86 9.83 16.05
CA ARG A 137 2.64 10.11 15.28
C ARG A 137 1.51 10.57 16.19
N ASP A 138 1.25 9.84 17.26
CA ASP A 138 0.21 10.15 18.24
C ASP A 138 0.45 11.51 18.89
N PHE A 139 1.70 11.79 19.27
CA PHE A 139 2.08 13.11 19.78
C PHE A 139 1.84 14.21 18.74
N TYR A 140 2.19 13.97 17.47
CA TYR A 140 1.92 14.90 16.38
C TYR A 140 0.43 15.18 16.23
N TYR A 141 -0.42 14.15 16.20
CA TYR A 141 -1.87 14.31 16.18
C TYR A 141 -2.37 15.12 17.37
N MET A 142 -1.99 14.74 18.60
CA MET A 142 -2.43 15.40 19.84
C MET A 142 -2.10 16.90 19.88
N LEU A 143 -0.95 17.32 19.36
CA LEU A 143 -0.57 18.73 19.30
C LEU A 143 -1.52 19.56 18.42
N HIS A 144 -2.12 18.94 17.41
CA HIS A 144 -2.90 19.61 16.38
C HIS A 144 -4.42 19.34 16.51
N THR A 145 -4.86 18.43 17.40
CA THR A 145 -6.29 18.24 17.74
C THR A 145 -6.92 19.46 18.43
N ARG A 146 -6.11 20.32 19.07
CA ARG A 146 -6.59 21.48 19.86
C ARG A 146 -6.97 22.70 19.02
N THR A 147 -6.77 22.65 17.72
CA THR A 147 -7.14 23.70 16.76
C THR A 147 -8.38 23.26 15.99
N ALA A 148 -9.52 23.87 16.30
CA ALA A 148 -10.81 23.53 15.72
C ALA A 148 -10.78 23.61 14.18
N GLY A 149 -11.12 22.51 13.49
CA GLY A 149 -11.26 22.44 12.03
C GLY A 149 -10.07 21.82 11.26
N ASN A 150 -9.04 21.31 11.94
CA ASN A 150 -7.84 20.84 11.24
C ASN A 150 -8.01 19.45 10.63
N GLN A 151 -8.28 19.41 9.33
CA GLN A 151 -7.97 18.28 8.47
C GLN A 151 -6.47 18.31 8.15
N PHE A 152 -5.78 17.18 8.28
CA PHE A 152 -4.40 17.07 7.81
C PHE A 152 -4.35 16.76 6.31
N SER A 153 -3.41 17.38 5.62
CA SER A 153 -2.97 16.88 4.33
C SER A 153 -1.95 15.76 4.56
N ILE A 154 -1.89 14.75 3.71
CA ILE A 154 -0.85 13.71 3.78
C ILE A 154 0.56 14.32 3.70
N ARG A 155 0.68 15.52 3.11
CA ARG A 155 1.90 16.34 3.04
C ARG A 155 2.51 16.63 4.41
N ASN A 156 1.67 16.69 5.45
CA ASN A 156 2.12 16.93 6.82
C ASN A 156 3.03 15.82 7.35
N PHE A 157 2.97 14.62 6.78
CA PHE A 157 3.78 13.46 7.17
C PHE A 157 5.04 13.30 6.29
N LYS A 158 5.19 14.09 5.22
CA LYS A 158 6.31 13.99 4.26
C LYS A 158 7.64 14.24 4.96
N GLY A 159 8.56 13.28 4.89
CA GLY A 159 9.90 13.34 5.48
C GLY A 159 9.93 13.42 7.01
N ALA A 160 8.78 13.32 7.70
CA ALA A 160 8.71 13.46 9.15
C ALA A 160 9.04 12.16 9.89
N GLY A 161 9.05 11.01 9.21
CA GLY A 161 9.38 9.71 9.76
C GLY A 161 8.35 9.17 10.76
N ILE A 162 7.10 9.65 10.68
CA ILE A 162 6.02 9.36 11.63
C ILE A 162 4.80 8.68 10.99
N ALA A 163 4.88 8.24 9.73
CA ALA A 163 3.74 7.57 9.09
C ALA A 163 3.58 6.14 9.62
N ALA A 164 2.34 5.78 9.99
CA ALA A 164 1.96 4.48 10.52
C ALA A 164 1.09 3.69 9.53
N CYS A 165 0.35 2.69 10.02
CA CYS A 165 -0.48 1.83 9.18
C CYS A 165 -1.51 2.59 8.34
N SER A 166 -2.16 3.59 8.92
CA SER A 166 -3.23 4.33 8.24
C SER A 166 -2.71 5.18 7.09
N GLU A 167 -1.68 5.99 7.33
CA GLU A 167 -1.13 6.89 6.30
C GLU A 167 -0.44 6.09 5.19
N LYS A 168 0.31 5.04 5.55
CA LYS A 168 0.99 4.17 4.58
C LYS A 168 0.00 3.38 3.73
N ALA A 169 -1.02 2.74 4.33
CA ALA A 169 -2.02 1.98 3.60
C ALA A 169 -2.85 2.87 2.67
N ALA A 170 -3.24 4.06 3.13
CA ALA A 170 -3.99 5.02 2.32
C ALA A 170 -3.20 5.53 1.11
N VAL A 171 -1.93 5.91 1.27
CA VAL A 171 -1.10 6.29 0.12
C VAL A 171 -0.88 5.10 -0.80
N SER A 172 -0.60 3.92 -0.26
CA SER A 172 -0.39 2.72 -1.08
C SER A 172 -1.64 2.30 -1.85
N GLN A 173 -2.84 2.51 -1.29
CA GLN A 173 -4.11 2.32 -2.00
C GLN A 173 -4.16 3.16 -3.27
N ASN A 174 -3.82 4.44 -3.17
CA ASN A 174 -3.81 5.35 -4.31
C ASN A 174 -2.71 4.99 -5.31
N LEU A 175 -1.52 4.56 -4.86
CA LEU A 175 -0.46 4.11 -5.75
C LEU A 175 -0.84 2.82 -6.51
N LEU A 176 -1.46 1.85 -5.83
CA LEU A 176 -1.98 0.63 -6.46
C LEU A 176 -3.07 0.96 -7.49
N ALA A 177 -4.06 1.77 -7.13
CA ALA A 177 -5.11 2.19 -8.06
C ALA A 177 -4.54 3.02 -9.22
N PHE A 178 -3.54 3.86 -8.97
CA PHE A 178 -2.84 4.64 -10.01
C PHE A 178 -2.23 3.73 -11.07
N LEU A 179 -1.55 2.67 -10.62
CA LEU A 179 -0.96 1.61 -11.45
C LEU A 179 -1.99 0.69 -12.12
N GLY A 180 -3.29 0.81 -11.81
CA GLY A 180 -4.36 0.06 -12.45
C GLY A 180 -4.78 -1.23 -11.73
N TYR A 181 -4.26 -1.50 -10.53
CA TYR A 181 -4.67 -2.66 -9.75
C TYR A 181 -6.11 -2.53 -9.23
N ASP A 182 -6.86 -3.63 -9.19
CA ASP A 182 -8.11 -3.70 -8.43
C ASP A 182 -7.75 -3.83 -6.95
N THR A 183 -7.91 -2.75 -6.19
CA THR A 183 -7.40 -2.65 -4.81
C THR A 183 -8.48 -2.23 -3.83
N TYR A 184 -8.34 -2.70 -2.60
CA TYR A 184 -9.27 -2.48 -1.49
C TYR A 184 -8.46 -2.03 -0.27
N LEU A 185 -8.78 -0.86 0.28
CA LEU A 185 -8.29 -0.46 1.60
C LEU A 185 -9.16 -1.14 2.65
N ILE A 186 -8.54 -1.91 3.55
CA ILE A 186 -9.23 -2.66 4.60
C ILE A 186 -8.96 -2.02 5.95
N PRO A 187 -9.93 -1.29 6.51
CA PRO A 187 -9.91 -0.89 7.91
C PRO A 187 -10.38 -2.06 8.80
N SER A 188 -9.55 -2.56 9.70
CA SER A 188 -9.93 -3.64 10.61
C SER A 188 -9.59 -3.33 12.07
N THR A 189 -10.40 -3.82 13.01
CA THR A 189 -10.18 -3.74 14.46
C THR A 189 -9.72 -5.06 15.08
N HIS A 190 -9.52 -6.10 14.28
CA HIS A 190 -9.37 -7.48 14.76
C HIS A 190 -8.13 -8.21 14.19
N CYS A 191 -7.13 -7.46 13.73
CA CYS A 191 -5.87 -8.05 13.28
C CYS A 191 -5.05 -8.56 14.47
N VAL A 192 -4.31 -9.65 14.30
CA VAL A 192 -3.51 -10.29 15.35
C VAL A 192 -2.10 -10.55 14.83
N PHE A 193 -1.11 -9.83 15.34
CA PHE A 193 0.28 -9.97 14.92
C PHE A 193 1.07 -10.73 15.98
N GLY A 194 1.28 -12.03 15.77
CA GLY A 194 1.93 -12.93 16.73
C GLY A 194 0.95 -13.86 17.48
N VAL A 195 1.48 -14.96 18.01
CA VAL A 195 0.67 -15.93 18.77
C VAL A 195 0.40 -15.36 20.18
N GLY A 196 -0.87 -15.21 20.52
CA GLY A 196 -1.29 -14.74 21.85
C GLY A 196 -1.25 -13.22 22.04
N SER A 197 -1.07 -12.44 20.96
CA SER A 197 -1.25 -10.98 21.03
C SER A 197 -2.72 -10.59 21.02
N ASP A 198 -3.01 -9.45 21.64
CA ASP A 198 -4.35 -8.86 21.61
C ASP A 198 -4.70 -8.40 20.19
N PRO A 199 -5.99 -8.43 19.81
CA PRO A 199 -6.43 -7.85 18.56
C PRO A 199 -6.12 -6.34 18.50
N VAL A 200 -5.62 -5.89 17.37
CA VAL A 200 -5.27 -4.49 17.12
C VAL A 200 -6.01 -3.94 15.90
N SER A 201 -6.23 -2.63 15.94
CA SER A 201 -6.66 -1.87 14.77
C SER A 201 -5.54 -1.79 13.75
N HIS A 202 -5.86 -2.06 12.49
CA HIS A 202 -4.90 -2.04 11.39
C HIS A 202 -5.56 -1.64 10.08
N LEU A 203 -4.87 -0.80 9.32
CA LEU A 203 -5.23 -0.48 7.94
C LEU A 203 -4.20 -1.10 7.01
N TYR A 204 -4.66 -1.84 6.00
CA TYR A 204 -3.83 -2.52 5.02
C TYR A 204 -4.59 -2.64 3.69
N ASN A 205 -3.92 -3.14 2.65
CA ASN A 205 -4.50 -3.23 1.32
C ASN A 205 -4.70 -4.69 0.92
N VAL A 206 -5.73 -4.94 0.14
CA VAL A 206 -5.92 -6.18 -0.60
C VAL A 206 -6.01 -5.81 -2.07
N PHE A 207 -5.22 -6.43 -2.95
CA PHE A 207 -5.26 -6.12 -4.37
C PHE A 207 -5.18 -7.38 -5.23
N GLY A 208 -5.71 -7.28 -6.45
CA GLY A 208 -5.61 -8.30 -7.48
C GLY A 208 -4.80 -7.82 -8.69
N ASP A 209 -3.97 -8.71 -9.25
CA ASP A 209 -3.21 -8.48 -10.48
C ASP A 209 -3.87 -9.13 -11.72
N GLY A 210 -5.13 -9.56 -11.60
CA GLY A 210 -5.87 -10.28 -12.62
C GLY A 210 -5.65 -11.81 -12.60
N PHE A 211 -4.62 -12.30 -11.89
CA PHE A 211 -4.34 -13.73 -11.76
C PHE A 211 -4.51 -14.24 -10.32
N ALA A 212 -4.11 -13.43 -9.34
CA ALA A 212 -4.19 -13.76 -7.93
C ALA A 212 -4.56 -12.55 -7.08
N ASN A 213 -5.00 -12.83 -5.85
CA ASN A 213 -5.28 -11.84 -4.84
C ASN A 213 -4.15 -11.81 -3.82
N PHE A 214 -3.86 -10.63 -3.27
CA PHE A 214 -2.78 -10.43 -2.32
C PHE A 214 -3.21 -9.53 -1.18
N ILE A 215 -2.77 -9.86 0.03
CA ILE A 215 -2.69 -8.89 1.13
C ILE A 215 -1.38 -8.12 0.97
N PHE A 216 -1.42 -6.80 1.11
CA PHE A 216 -0.25 -5.94 1.19
C PHE A 216 -0.29 -5.09 2.45
N ASP A 217 0.78 -5.20 3.24
CA ASP A 217 0.95 -4.45 4.48
C ASP A 217 2.19 -3.55 4.40
N PRO A 218 2.04 -2.29 3.94
CA PRO A 218 3.17 -1.38 3.79
C PRO A 218 3.74 -0.88 5.14
N SER A 219 3.03 -1.12 6.25
CA SER A 219 3.43 -0.67 7.57
C SER A 219 4.36 -1.66 8.26
N ASN A 220 4.26 -2.93 7.87
CA ASN A 220 5.01 -4.01 8.48
C ASN A 220 5.75 -4.85 7.42
N PRO A 221 6.64 -4.21 6.62
CA PRO A 221 7.45 -4.89 5.62
C PRO A 221 8.33 -5.95 6.28
N GLY A 222 8.74 -6.94 5.52
CA GLY A 222 9.71 -7.88 6.05
C GLY A 222 11.10 -7.26 6.11
N LEU A 223 11.82 -7.57 7.16
CA LEU A 223 13.07 -6.91 7.50
C LEU A 223 14.24 -7.75 7.00
N VAL A 224 15.24 -7.10 6.41
CA VAL A 224 16.51 -7.71 6.05
C VAL A 224 17.57 -7.22 7.01
N TYR A 225 18.16 -8.16 7.74
CA TYR A 225 19.24 -7.90 8.69
C TYR A 225 20.59 -8.34 8.11
N ASN A 226 21.68 -7.68 8.51
CA ASN A 226 23.01 -8.27 8.36
C ASN A 226 23.30 -9.29 9.49
N GLU A 227 24.44 -9.97 9.42
CA GLU A 227 24.86 -10.96 10.45
C GLU A 227 24.99 -10.36 11.86
N GLN A 228 25.24 -9.05 11.98
CA GLN A 228 25.31 -8.34 13.26
C GLN A 228 23.92 -7.93 13.79
N GLY A 229 22.84 -8.31 13.10
CA GLY A 229 21.47 -8.03 13.52
C GLY A 229 20.99 -6.60 13.24
N LYS A 230 21.72 -5.83 12.44
CA LYS A 230 21.31 -4.48 11.99
C LYS A 230 20.42 -4.60 10.76
N ILE A 231 19.32 -3.84 10.72
CA ILE A 231 18.47 -3.73 9.52
C ILE A 231 19.26 -3.02 8.42
N ILE A 232 19.37 -3.65 7.26
CA ILE A 232 20.04 -3.13 6.07
C ILE A 232 19.10 -2.92 4.89
N ASP A 233 17.95 -3.61 4.87
CA ASP A 233 16.95 -3.46 3.80
C ASP A 233 15.54 -3.89 4.26
N PHE A 234 14.56 -3.63 3.40
CA PHE A 234 13.14 -3.95 3.60
C PHE A 234 12.59 -4.60 2.34
N PHE A 235 11.72 -5.60 2.49
CA PHE A 235 10.99 -6.18 1.36
C PHE A 235 9.47 -6.10 1.59
N PRO A 236 8.66 -6.00 0.51
CA PRO A 236 7.21 -5.87 0.63
C PRO A 236 6.59 -7.03 1.41
N ALA A 237 5.81 -6.72 2.44
CA ALA A 237 4.97 -7.69 3.13
C ALA A 237 3.72 -7.97 2.30
N ILE A 238 3.88 -8.85 1.32
CA ILE A 238 2.84 -9.24 0.38
C ILE A 238 2.59 -10.73 0.49
N TYR A 239 1.33 -11.10 0.64
CA TYR A 239 0.93 -12.48 0.88
C TYR A 239 -0.11 -12.89 -0.14
N PRO A 240 0.16 -13.90 -1.00
CA PRO A 240 -0.86 -14.43 -1.88
C PRO A 240 -1.99 -15.05 -1.05
N ILE A 241 -3.22 -14.78 -1.46
CA ILE A 241 -4.43 -15.33 -0.87
C ILE A 241 -5.32 -15.94 -1.97
N SER A 242 -5.98 -17.03 -1.64
CA SER A 242 -7.00 -17.63 -2.51
C SER A 242 -8.25 -16.76 -2.61
N ASP A 243 -9.06 -16.95 -3.65
CA ASP A 243 -10.36 -16.26 -3.80
C ASP A 243 -11.29 -16.49 -2.60
N ARG A 244 -11.23 -17.68 -1.99
CA ARG A 244 -11.98 -17.98 -0.76
C ARG A 244 -11.47 -17.14 0.43
N GLN A 245 -10.17 -16.94 0.55
CA GLN A 245 -9.59 -16.08 1.59
C GLN A 245 -9.93 -14.61 1.32
N PHE A 246 -9.85 -14.16 0.07
CA PHE A 246 -10.27 -12.83 -0.36
C PHE A 246 -11.74 -12.57 0.02
N TYR A 247 -12.66 -13.44 -0.39
CA TYR A 247 -14.07 -13.32 -0.04
C TYR A 247 -14.29 -13.28 1.48
N ARG A 248 -13.63 -14.17 2.23
CA ARG A 248 -13.69 -14.18 3.70
C ARG A 248 -13.26 -12.85 4.30
N LEU A 249 -12.18 -12.25 3.80
CA LEU A 249 -11.77 -10.91 4.24
C LEU A 249 -12.84 -9.87 3.92
N MET A 250 -13.40 -9.86 2.71
CA MET A 250 -14.40 -8.84 2.34
C MET A 250 -15.67 -8.90 3.19
N ILE A 251 -16.04 -10.08 3.72
CA ILE A 251 -17.18 -10.22 4.63
C ILE A 251 -16.83 -10.07 6.12
N GLY A 252 -15.64 -9.58 6.45
CA GLY A 252 -15.23 -9.29 7.83
C GLY A 252 -14.54 -10.46 8.56
N ALA A 253 -14.35 -11.62 7.93
CA ALA A 253 -13.64 -12.74 8.55
C ALA A 253 -12.11 -12.58 8.45
N GLY A 254 -11.38 -13.45 9.17
CA GLY A 254 -9.92 -13.43 9.22
C GLY A 254 -9.21 -14.45 8.34
N VAL A 255 -7.96 -14.13 7.99
CA VAL A 255 -7.00 -14.97 7.26
C VAL A 255 -5.66 -14.94 8.01
N VAL A 256 -5.00 -16.09 8.11
CA VAL A 256 -3.65 -16.20 8.68
C VAL A 256 -2.64 -16.40 7.56
N VAL A 257 -1.54 -15.64 7.61
CA VAL A 257 -0.42 -15.71 6.68
C VAL A 257 0.90 -15.93 7.41
N GLU A 258 1.91 -16.39 6.68
CA GLU A 258 3.28 -16.54 7.17
C GLU A 258 4.12 -15.35 6.73
N HIS A 259 4.75 -14.69 7.69
CA HIS A 259 5.65 -13.56 7.49
C HIS A 259 7.09 -13.98 7.78
N GLN A 260 8.03 -13.59 6.92
CA GLN A 260 9.39 -14.12 6.95
C GLN A 260 10.45 -13.03 6.99
N ASP A 261 11.03 -12.74 8.16
CA ASP A 261 12.22 -11.88 8.20
C ASP A 261 13.43 -12.60 7.62
N LYS A 262 14.37 -11.85 7.04
CA LYS A 262 15.55 -12.41 6.37
C LYS A 262 16.86 -11.88 6.94
N VAL A 263 17.92 -12.67 6.82
CA VAL A 263 19.31 -12.28 7.10
C VAL A 263 20.11 -12.40 5.80
N LEU A 264 20.84 -11.35 5.45
CA LEU A 264 21.89 -11.37 4.44
C LEU A 264 23.19 -11.80 5.12
N ARG A 265 23.75 -12.91 4.64
CA ARG A 265 25.03 -13.46 5.10
C ARG A 265 26.20 -12.75 4.41
N ASP A 266 27.41 -12.92 4.95
CA ASP A 266 28.65 -12.34 4.40
C ASP A 266 28.99 -12.83 2.98
N ASP A 267 28.36 -13.92 2.51
CA ASP A 267 28.49 -14.46 1.15
C ASP A 267 27.35 -14.04 0.21
N ASP A 268 26.66 -12.95 0.55
CA ASP A 268 25.51 -12.37 -0.15
C ASP A 268 24.29 -13.30 -0.29
N ARG A 269 24.25 -14.42 0.46
CA ARG A 269 23.08 -15.30 0.48
C ARG A 269 22.05 -14.84 1.50
N MET A 270 20.79 -14.82 1.06
CA MET A 270 19.64 -14.53 1.90
C MET A 270 19.09 -15.80 2.57
N GLU A 271 18.87 -15.74 3.88
CA GLU A 271 18.27 -16.81 4.67
C GLU A 271 17.05 -16.32 5.45
N ILE A 272 16.05 -17.18 5.65
CA ILE A 272 14.90 -16.88 6.52
C ILE A 272 15.38 -16.89 7.97
N LYS A 273 15.37 -15.72 8.61
CA LYS A 273 15.70 -15.53 10.03
C LYS A 273 14.63 -16.12 10.94
N GLY A 274 13.38 -15.98 10.54
CA GLY A 274 12.24 -16.41 11.34
C GLY A 274 10.94 -16.35 10.55
N THR A 275 10.01 -17.23 10.90
CA THR A 275 8.66 -17.25 10.36
C THR A 275 7.67 -16.90 11.47
N GLN A 276 6.87 -15.87 11.26
CA GLN A 276 5.83 -15.41 12.19
C GLN A 276 4.46 -15.61 11.55
N LYS A 277 3.47 -16.03 12.33
CA LYS A 277 2.07 -16.05 11.87
C LYS A 277 1.42 -14.70 12.14
N ARG A 278 0.73 -14.17 11.11
CA ARG A 278 -0.03 -12.93 11.20
C ARG A 278 -1.47 -13.18 10.79
N GLY A 279 -2.42 -12.78 11.64
CA GLY A 279 -3.84 -12.78 11.37
C GLY A 279 -4.28 -11.42 10.84
N TYR A 280 -4.70 -11.37 9.58
CA TYR A 280 -5.37 -10.21 9.01
C TYR A 280 -6.88 -10.43 9.08
N ALA A 281 -7.62 -9.44 9.56
CA ALA A 281 -9.08 -9.49 9.64
C ALA A 281 -9.71 -8.55 8.62
N GLY A 282 -10.89 -8.92 8.14
CA GLY A 282 -11.70 -8.08 7.28
C GLY A 282 -12.24 -6.81 7.96
N PRO A 283 -13.01 -5.99 7.22
CA PRO A 283 -13.60 -4.79 7.77
C PRO A 283 -14.74 -5.09 8.74
N THR A 284 -15.01 -4.15 9.63
CA THR A 284 -16.08 -4.27 10.63
C THR A 284 -17.45 -4.34 9.96
N VAL A 285 -17.65 -3.56 8.89
CA VAL A 285 -18.85 -3.61 8.06
C VAL A 285 -18.57 -4.48 6.83
N PRO A 286 -19.21 -5.65 6.69
CA PRO A 286 -19.03 -6.52 5.55
C PRO A 286 -19.35 -5.82 4.23
N MET A 287 -18.49 -6.02 3.22
CA MET A 287 -18.79 -5.58 1.86
C MET A 287 -19.82 -6.53 1.25
N PHE A 288 -20.88 -5.98 0.66
CA PHE A 288 -21.83 -6.78 -0.11
C PHE A 288 -21.19 -7.21 -1.43
N MET A 289 -20.91 -8.51 -1.56
CA MET A 289 -20.36 -9.10 -2.78
C MET A 289 -21.53 -9.73 -3.57
N PRO A 290 -21.99 -9.13 -4.68
CA PRO A 290 -23.15 -9.63 -5.43
C PRO A 290 -22.94 -11.03 -6.02
N ASP A 291 -21.69 -11.41 -6.30
CA ASP A 291 -21.31 -12.69 -6.91
C ASP A 291 -20.77 -13.70 -5.91
N ASP A 292 -21.27 -13.71 -4.66
CA ASP A 292 -20.85 -14.64 -3.62
C ASP A 292 -20.92 -16.13 -4.08
N PRO A 293 -19.77 -16.78 -4.35
CA PRO A 293 -19.78 -18.18 -4.79
C PRO A 293 -20.15 -19.14 -3.64
N LEU A 294 -20.16 -18.67 -2.39
CA LEU A 294 -20.59 -19.44 -1.22
C LEU A 294 -22.12 -19.42 -1.04
N ARG A 295 -22.86 -18.53 -1.71
CA ARG A 295 -24.34 -18.57 -1.74
C ARG A 295 -24.89 -19.77 -2.51
N LEU A 296 -24.10 -20.40 -3.37
CA LEU A 296 -24.52 -21.59 -4.15
C LEU A 296 -24.46 -22.90 -3.35
N HIS A 297 -24.05 -22.85 -2.07
CA HIS A 297 -23.92 -24.03 -1.21
C HIS A 297 -24.68 -23.91 0.13
N LEU A 298 -25.64 -22.99 0.23
CA LEU A 298 -26.61 -22.91 1.33
C LEU A 298 -28.02 -23.20 0.82
#